data_AF-A0A0X8JES1-F1
#
_entry.id   AF-A0A0X8JES1-F1
#
_cell.length_a   1.000
_cell.length_b   1.000
_cell.length_c   1.000
_cell.angle_alpha   90.00
_cell.angle_beta   90.00
_cell.angle_gamma   90.00
#
_symmetry.space_group_name_H-M   'P 1'
#
loop_
_entity.id
_entity.type
_entity.pdbx_description
1 polymer ?
#
loop_
_entity_poly.entity_id
_entity_poly.type
_entity_poly.pdbx_seq_one_letter_code
_entity_poly.pdbx_strand_id
1 'polypeptide(L)'
;MNPRAPHKGPAPHPGPGARGAQAPTSRRRGPSRRRLLEGLLGGAAVVGGGVVLASCTGAGGGSGASGSASPTTKPGATVAELEPTVYDASDPYRPLYHYSPASGDMADPNGLLADDGTFHLFHQTWGTWVHATSTDLMAWKDQGVALEHDDLGQAMSGSAVVDADNASGLVEGGGILAFYTSTVGGEAPSVAYSADGGSTWQRYDGDPVITNDGRTDFRDPKVFRHEDSGAWVMVISAGDHVEIHRSTDLLTWEHASDVGADVGLHSAVWECPDLFPLEDPSGATRWLLHVSVGASEETEGSTAQHLLGDFDGTTFTPSDTTVQVTDAGQDFYAAQSFENLSGRRVWMAWAGNWSYPYDLPTGD
;
A
#
# COMPACT_ATOMS: atom_id res chain seq x y z
N MET A 1 -7.29 -86.34 -29.83
CA MET A 1 -6.93 -86.39 -31.27
C MET A 1 -6.06 -85.18 -31.58
N ASN A 2 -5.13 -85.32 -32.52
CA ASN A 2 -4.13 -84.33 -32.95
C ASN A 2 -4.47 -83.92 -34.42
N PRO A 3 -3.72 -83.04 -35.13
CA PRO A 3 -3.15 -81.72 -34.79
C PRO A 3 -3.45 -80.65 -35.89
N ARG A 4 -2.94 -79.42 -35.75
CA ARG A 4 -1.90 -78.84 -36.67
C ARG A 4 -1.49 -77.41 -36.31
N ALA A 5 -0.23 -77.11 -36.56
CA ALA A 5 0.41 -75.79 -36.51
C ALA A 5 1.05 -75.49 -37.88
N PRO A 6 1.62 -74.28 -38.05
CA PRO A 6 2.94 -74.15 -38.68
C PRO A 6 3.89 -73.37 -37.76
N HIS A 7 4.98 -73.95 -37.25
CA HIS A 7 6.28 -74.26 -37.88
C HIS A 7 7.36 -73.21 -37.57
N LYS A 8 8.45 -73.67 -36.93
CA LYS A 8 9.62 -72.89 -36.52
C LYS A 8 10.72 -72.87 -37.59
N GLY A 9 11.52 -71.80 -37.62
CA GLY A 9 12.92 -71.85 -38.06
C GLY A 9 13.85 -72.17 -36.87
N PRO A 10 15.02 -72.82 -37.07
CA PRO A 10 15.89 -73.27 -35.98
C PRO A 10 17.02 -72.28 -35.59
N ALA A 11 17.43 -72.36 -34.32
CA ALA A 11 18.71 -71.81 -33.81
C ALA A 11 19.87 -72.81 -34.05
N PRO A 12 21.14 -72.47 -33.72
CA PRO A 12 21.67 -72.60 -32.35
C PRO A 12 22.65 -71.43 -32.00
N HIS A 13 23.57 -71.40 -31.00
CA HIS A 13 24.06 -72.40 -30.03
C HIS A 13 24.37 -71.75 -28.63
N PRO A 14 25.34 -72.14 -27.74
CA PRO A 14 25.12 -71.97 -26.28
C PRO A 14 26.10 -71.05 -25.50
N GLY A 15 25.78 -70.82 -24.21
CA GLY A 15 26.63 -70.13 -23.22
C GLY A 15 27.81 -70.98 -22.67
N PRO A 16 28.45 -70.60 -21.54
CA PRO A 16 27.78 -70.71 -20.22
C PRO A 16 28.25 -69.71 -19.12
N GLY A 17 27.65 -69.82 -17.92
CA GLY A 17 28.39 -69.63 -16.65
C GLY A 17 27.99 -68.44 -15.77
N ALA A 18 27.34 -68.71 -14.63
CA ALA A 18 27.05 -67.73 -13.58
C ALA A 18 27.93 -67.95 -12.33
N ARG A 19 28.20 -66.87 -11.55
CA ARG A 19 28.41 -66.86 -10.08
C ARG A 19 28.72 -65.45 -9.52
N GLY A 20 28.16 -65.12 -8.34
CA GLY A 20 28.95 -64.46 -7.28
C GLY A 20 28.75 -62.95 -6.99
N ALA A 21 27.73 -62.62 -6.20
CA ALA A 21 27.69 -61.67 -5.08
C ALA A 21 28.63 -60.43 -5.01
N GLN A 22 28.06 -59.22 -4.86
CA GLN A 22 28.03 -58.40 -3.63
C GLN A 22 27.48 -56.98 -3.91
N ALA A 23 26.90 -56.32 -2.91
CA ALA A 23 26.35 -54.96 -3.01
C ALA A 23 27.08 -54.00 -2.04
N PRO A 24 27.15 -52.70 -2.37
CA PRO A 24 27.35 -51.67 -1.34
C PRO A 24 26.28 -50.56 -1.39
N THR A 25 25.52 -50.51 -0.28
CA THR A 25 25.11 -49.32 0.49
C THR A 25 24.62 -48.03 -0.19
N SER A 26 23.45 -47.58 0.29
CA SER A 26 22.87 -46.26 0.07
C SER A 26 23.64 -45.13 0.79
N ARG A 27 23.52 -43.90 0.26
CA ARG A 27 23.75 -42.66 1.02
C ARG A 27 22.53 -41.75 0.92
N ARG A 28 21.80 -41.62 2.03
CA ARG A 28 20.85 -40.52 2.24
C ARG A 28 21.64 -39.21 2.32
N ARG A 29 21.19 -38.15 1.64
CA ARG A 29 21.55 -36.77 2.01
C ARG A 29 20.56 -36.28 3.07
N GLY A 30 21.07 -35.72 4.15
CA GLY A 30 20.27 -35.05 5.18
C GLY A 30 19.95 -33.59 4.80
N PRO A 31 19.14 -32.89 5.60
CA PRO A 31 18.70 -31.54 5.29
C PRO A 31 19.84 -30.52 5.38
N SER A 32 19.93 -29.64 4.38
CA SER A 32 20.78 -28.45 4.44
C SER A 32 20.14 -27.40 5.35
N ARG A 33 20.94 -26.84 6.27
CA ARG A 33 20.50 -25.79 7.19
C ARG A 33 20.11 -24.53 6.41
N ARG A 34 18.86 -24.08 6.54
CA ARG A 34 18.47 -22.70 6.21
C ARG A 34 19.29 -21.72 7.07
N ARG A 35 19.72 -20.60 6.49
CA ARG A 35 20.13 -19.40 7.23
C ARG A 35 19.07 -18.35 6.94
N LEU A 36 18.36 -17.88 7.96
CA LEU A 36 17.72 -16.58 7.91
C LEU A 36 18.83 -15.53 7.81
N LEU A 37 18.63 -14.50 6.98
CA LEU A 37 19.25 -13.20 7.20
C LEU A 37 18.19 -12.33 7.86
N GLU A 38 18.39 -12.01 9.13
CA GLU A 38 17.67 -10.94 9.81
C GLU A 38 18.40 -9.62 9.50
N GLY A 39 17.71 -8.69 8.84
CA GLY A 39 18.23 -7.37 8.47
C GLY A 39 18.28 -6.42 9.66
N LEU A 40 19.29 -6.55 10.52
CA LEU A 40 19.54 -5.61 11.62
C LEU A 40 20.28 -4.35 11.12
N LEU A 41 19.55 -3.26 10.91
CA LEU A 41 20.11 -1.91 10.88
C LEU A 41 20.16 -1.35 12.30
N GLY A 42 21.23 -0.63 12.65
CA GLY A 42 21.35 -0.01 13.96
C GLY A 42 22.39 1.11 14.00
N GLY A 43 22.30 1.94 15.04
CA GLY A 43 23.33 2.91 15.40
C GLY A 43 22.91 4.38 15.34
N ALA A 44 22.03 4.81 16.24
CA ALA A 44 21.80 6.22 16.49
C ALA A 44 23.03 6.87 17.18
N ALA A 45 23.46 8.03 16.68
CA ALA A 45 24.53 8.84 17.27
C ALA A 45 24.00 10.24 17.62
N VAL A 46 23.82 10.50 18.92
CA VAL A 46 23.29 11.76 19.43
C VAL A 46 24.37 12.85 19.42
N VAL A 47 24.10 13.97 18.76
CA VAL A 47 24.79 15.25 18.97
C VAL A 47 23.75 16.35 19.10
N GLY A 48 23.57 16.89 20.31
CA GLY A 48 22.59 17.93 20.58
C GLY A 48 23.17 19.35 20.58
N GLY A 49 22.29 20.34 20.45
CA GLY A 49 22.57 21.71 20.89
C GLY A 49 21.91 22.83 20.07
N GLY A 50 21.11 23.66 20.75
CA GLY A 50 20.94 25.07 20.36
C GLY A 50 19.54 25.52 19.92
N VAL A 51 18.59 25.60 20.86
CA VAL A 51 17.36 26.41 20.68
C VAL A 51 17.71 27.90 20.71
N VAL A 52 17.22 28.68 19.73
CA VAL A 52 17.12 30.14 19.83
C VAL A 52 15.71 30.58 19.48
N LEU A 53 15.00 31.12 20.48
CA LEU A 53 13.68 31.72 20.34
C LEU A 53 13.77 33.10 19.68
N ALA A 54 12.94 33.35 18.66
CA ALA A 54 12.65 34.68 18.15
C ALA A 54 11.14 34.88 18.08
N SER A 55 10.59 35.66 19.02
CA SER A 55 9.18 36.00 19.08
C SER A 55 8.89 37.31 18.34
N CYS A 56 7.84 37.33 17.53
CA CYS A 56 7.27 38.53 16.94
C CYS A 56 5.75 38.54 17.12
N THR A 57 5.25 39.54 17.85
CA THR A 57 3.81 39.79 18.05
C THR A 57 3.27 40.74 16.99
N GLY A 58 2.03 40.51 16.53
CA GLY A 58 1.36 41.38 15.57
C GLY A 58 -0.13 41.06 15.43
N ALA A 59 -0.98 41.74 16.20
CA ALA A 59 -2.42 41.57 16.14
C ALA A 59 -3.08 42.55 15.15
N GLY A 60 -4.20 42.13 14.53
CA GLY A 60 -5.04 43.01 13.72
C GLY A 60 -6.18 42.27 13.02
N GLY A 61 -7.35 42.17 13.66
CA GLY A 61 -8.53 41.49 13.09
C GLY A 61 -9.39 42.38 12.20
N GLY A 62 -10.30 41.77 11.44
CA GLY A 62 -11.31 42.46 10.63
C GLY A 62 -12.31 41.49 10.00
N SER A 63 -13.56 41.51 10.44
CA SER A 63 -14.64 40.65 9.97
C SER A 63 -15.29 41.13 8.66
N GLY A 64 -15.76 40.19 7.82
CA GLY A 64 -16.57 40.46 6.63
C GLY A 64 -17.21 39.17 6.10
N ALA A 65 -18.49 39.21 5.73
CA ALA A 65 -19.32 38.01 5.59
C ALA A 65 -19.65 37.61 4.14
N SER A 66 -19.83 36.29 3.96
CA SER A 66 -20.76 35.59 3.07
C SER A 66 -20.93 36.06 1.61
N GLY A 67 -20.58 35.17 0.67
CA GLY A 67 -21.06 35.21 -0.71
C GLY A 67 -20.82 33.87 -1.41
N SER A 68 -21.83 32.99 -1.43
CA SER A 68 -21.76 31.72 -2.16
C SER A 68 -21.79 31.95 -3.67
N ALA A 69 -20.71 31.63 -4.38
CA ALA A 69 -20.66 31.65 -5.83
C ALA A 69 -20.16 30.30 -6.35
N SER A 70 -21.06 29.49 -6.92
CA SER A 70 -20.67 28.26 -7.62
C SER A 70 -19.81 28.59 -8.84
N PRO A 71 -18.60 28.02 -8.99
CA PRO A 71 -17.78 28.24 -10.16
C PRO A 71 -18.33 27.43 -11.34
N THR A 72 -19.15 28.05 -12.19
CA THR A 72 -19.48 27.50 -13.51
C THR A 72 -18.22 27.50 -14.38
N THR A 73 -17.59 26.33 -14.56
CA THR A 73 -16.40 26.19 -15.41
C THR A 73 -16.74 26.47 -16.87
N LYS A 74 -15.99 27.38 -17.50
CA LYS A 74 -16.05 27.60 -18.95
C LYS A 74 -15.16 26.57 -19.66
N PRO A 75 -15.63 25.86 -20.69
CA PRO A 75 -14.76 25.06 -21.53
C PRO A 75 -13.88 26.00 -22.38
N GLY A 76 -12.58 26.01 -22.11
CA GLY A 76 -11.64 26.90 -22.81
C GLY A 76 -10.32 27.17 -22.11
N ALA A 77 -9.90 26.34 -21.13
CA ALA A 77 -8.54 26.37 -20.64
C ALA A 77 -7.61 25.88 -21.75
N THR A 78 -6.86 26.79 -22.36
CA THR A 78 -5.67 26.44 -23.14
C THR A 78 -4.72 25.69 -22.23
N VAL A 79 -4.22 24.54 -22.70
CA VAL A 79 -3.16 23.79 -22.01
C VAL A 79 -2.02 24.76 -21.75
N ALA A 80 -1.77 25.08 -20.48
CA ALA A 80 -0.59 25.83 -20.10
C ALA A 80 0.61 24.98 -20.49
N GLU A 81 1.62 25.61 -21.10
CA GLU A 81 2.88 24.95 -21.43
C GLU A 81 3.49 24.49 -20.12
N LEU A 82 3.39 23.18 -19.84
CA LEU A 82 3.86 22.58 -18.60
C LEU A 82 5.38 22.77 -18.56
N GLU A 83 5.88 23.54 -17.59
CA GLU A 83 7.29 23.51 -17.22
C GLU A 83 7.56 22.13 -16.58
N PRO A 84 8.21 21.19 -17.27
CA PRO A 84 8.37 19.85 -16.73
C PRO A 84 9.37 19.92 -15.59
N THR A 85 9.08 19.21 -14.49
CA THR A 85 10.15 18.60 -13.72
C THR A 85 11.02 17.83 -14.70
N VAL A 86 12.32 18.17 -14.74
CA VAL A 86 13.20 17.80 -15.84
C VAL A 86 13.54 16.31 -15.76
N TYR A 87 12.65 15.47 -16.27
CA TYR A 87 12.96 14.09 -16.61
C TYR A 87 14.03 14.12 -17.71
N ASP A 88 15.24 13.67 -17.38
CA ASP A 88 16.32 13.60 -18.35
C ASP A 88 16.00 12.52 -19.38
N ALA A 89 15.49 12.94 -20.55
CA ALA A 89 15.17 12.06 -21.66
C ALA A 89 16.40 11.39 -22.30
N SER A 90 17.62 11.62 -21.78
CA SER A 90 18.82 10.86 -22.14
C SER A 90 19.03 9.61 -21.28
N ASP A 91 18.37 9.48 -20.12
CA ASP A 91 18.27 8.23 -19.36
C ASP A 91 17.23 7.31 -20.04
N PRO A 92 17.65 6.17 -20.63
CA PRO A 92 16.74 5.28 -21.35
C PRO A 92 15.88 4.40 -20.43
N TYR A 93 16.12 4.40 -19.12
CA TYR A 93 15.43 3.57 -18.13
C TYR A 93 14.42 4.34 -17.28
N ARG A 94 14.55 5.67 -17.18
CA ARG A 94 13.62 6.51 -16.42
C ARG A 94 12.26 6.65 -17.12
N PRO A 95 11.13 6.28 -16.47
CA PRO A 95 9.81 6.46 -17.05
C PRO A 95 9.44 7.94 -17.26
N LEU A 96 8.80 8.25 -18.39
CA LEU A 96 8.33 9.61 -18.72
C LEU A 96 6.88 9.92 -18.27
N TYR A 97 6.10 8.89 -17.94
CA TYR A 97 4.67 9.01 -17.59
C TYR A 97 4.31 8.31 -16.27
N HIS A 98 5.24 7.58 -15.67
CA HIS A 98 5.09 7.01 -14.33
C HIS A 98 5.98 7.81 -13.39
N TYR A 99 5.49 8.05 -12.17
CA TYR A 99 6.32 8.70 -11.16
C TYR A 99 7.59 7.88 -10.87
N SER A 100 8.70 8.58 -10.72
CA SER A 100 9.94 8.06 -10.13
C SER A 100 10.58 9.18 -9.32
N PRO A 101 11.16 8.89 -8.15
CA PRO A 101 11.90 9.89 -7.38
C PRO A 101 13.15 10.33 -8.17
N ALA A 102 13.68 11.51 -7.87
CA ALA A 102 14.90 12.01 -8.51
C ALA A 102 16.07 11.02 -8.32
N SER A 103 16.20 10.43 -7.13
CA SER A 103 17.21 9.45 -6.77
C SER A 103 16.76 8.60 -5.58
N GLY A 104 17.30 7.39 -5.44
CA GLY A 104 17.06 6.52 -4.29
C GLY A 104 15.82 5.63 -4.43
N ASP A 105 15.57 4.85 -3.39
CA ASP A 105 14.56 3.79 -3.40
C ASP A 105 13.15 4.32 -3.15
N MET A 106 12.18 3.71 -3.83
CA MET A 106 10.75 3.94 -3.66
C MET A 106 10.02 2.59 -3.58
N ALA A 107 9.11 2.48 -2.62
CA ALA A 107 8.16 1.37 -2.50
C ALA A 107 6.71 1.90 -2.54
N ASP A 108 5.86 1.44 -1.63
CA ASP A 108 4.42 1.67 -1.55
C ASP A 108 3.99 3.14 -1.78
N PRO A 109 2.95 3.41 -2.61
CA PRO A 109 2.27 4.69 -2.64
C PRO A 109 1.41 4.87 -1.38
N ASN A 110 1.56 6.03 -0.76
CA ASN A 110 0.91 6.45 0.47
C ASN A 110 0.09 7.73 0.26
N GLY A 111 -0.82 7.99 1.19
CA GLY A 111 -1.44 9.31 1.35
C GLY A 111 -2.15 9.85 0.10
N LEU A 112 -2.70 8.98 -0.75
CA LEU A 112 -3.22 9.40 -2.06
C LEU A 112 -4.51 10.19 -1.90
N LEU A 113 -4.49 11.47 -2.28
CA LEU A 113 -5.66 12.34 -2.27
C LEU A 113 -5.59 13.41 -3.36
N ALA A 114 -6.72 14.03 -3.67
CA ALA A 114 -6.77 15.27 -4.44
C ALA A 114 -7.28 16.43 -3.56
N ASP A 115 -6.61 17.58 -3.58
CA ASP A 115 -7.06 18.80 -2.88
C ASP A 115 -6.77 20.05 -3.73
N ASP A 116 -7.70 21.01 -3.73
CA ASP A 116 -7.72 22.21 -4.60
C ASP A 116 -7.22 22.00 -6.06
N GLY A 117 -7.60 20.88 -6.68
CA GLY A 117 -7.18 20.52 -8.04
C GLY A 117 -5.75 19.97 -8.20
N THR A 118 -5.05 19.73 -7.08
CA THR A 118 -3.75 19.09 -6.99
C THR A 118 -3.91 17.65 -6.52
N PHE A 119 -3.29 16.70 -7.22
CA PHE A 119 -3.10 15.32 -6.77
C PHE A 119 -1.85 15.23 -5.92
N HIS A 120 -1.96 14.62 -4.74
CA HIS A 120 -0.85 14.34 -3.84
C HIS A 120 -0.51 12.85 -3.90
N LEU A 121 0.77 12.57 -4.11
CA LEU A 121 1.38 11.25 -3.99
C LEU A 121 2.40 11.33 -2.86
N PHE A 122 2.21 10.54 -1.82
CA PHE A 122 3.29 10.22 -0.89
C PHE A 122 3.82 8.83 -1.26
N HIS A 123 5.05 8.51 -0.94
CA HIS A 123 5.56 7.15 -1.12
C HIS A 123 6.55 6.75 -0.05
N GLN A 124 6.70 5.46 0.16
CA GLN A 124 7.72 4.92 1.05
C GLN A 124 9.12 5.16 0.49
N THR A 125 10.00 5.63 1.38
CA THR A 125 11.45 5.59 1.23
C THR A 125 12.05 5.35 2.62
N TRP A 126 12.60 4.16 2.89
CA TRP A 126 13.27 3.85 4.16
C TRP A 126 12.45 4.13 5.44
N GLY A 127 11.12 3.97 5.39
CA GLY A 127 10.23 4.25 6.52
C GLY A 127 9.95 5.73 6.74
N THR A 128 10.16 6.57 5.73
CA THR A 128 9.69 7.97 5.66
C THR A 128 8.69 8.09 4.51
N TRP A 129 7.84 9.13 4.57
CA TRP A 129 6.99 9.50 3.43
C TRP A 129 7.63 10.65 2.66
N VAL A 130 8.02 10.40 1.41
CA VAL A 130 8.42 11.43 0.44
C VAL A 130 7.19 11.89 -0.34
N HIS A 131 7.08 13.18 -0.65
CA HIS A 131 5.90 13.81 -1.23
C HIS A 131 6.16 14.35 -2.65
N ALA A 132 5.24 14.07 -3.56
CA ALA A 132 5.15 14.68 -4.88
C ALA A 132 3.72 15.12 -5.19
N THR A 133 3.58 16.15 -6.02
CA THR A 133 2.28 16.69 -6.46
C THR A 133 2.16 16.73 -7.97
N SER A 134 0.96 16.53 -8.51
CA SER A 134 0.65 16.68 -9.93
C SER A 134 -0.69 17.37 -10.15
N THR A 135 -0.91 17.99 -11.31
CA THR A 135 -2.22 18.50 -11.74
C THR A 135 -2.88 17.62 -12.81
N ASP A 136 -2.17 16.61 -13.33
CA ASP A 136 -2.61 15.76 -14.44
C ASP A 136 -2.31 14.27 -14.29
N LEU A 137 -1.73 13.86 -13.14
CA LEU A 137 -1.23 12.51 -12.81
C LEU A 137 -0.05 12.00 -13.67
N MET A 138 0.52 12.84 -14.53
CA MET A 138 1.63 12.48 -15.43
C MET A 138 2.90 13.27 -15.11
N ALA A 139 2.79 14.59 -14.97
CA ALA A 139 3.89 15.47 -14.59
C ALA A 139 3.89 15.66 -13.07
N TRP A 140 4.94 15.18 -12.40
CA TRP A 140 5.03 15.17 -10.93
C TRP A 140 6.15 16.09 -10.44
N LYS A 141 5.80 16.99 -9.52
CA LYS A 141 6.74 17.88 -8.84
C LYS A 141 7.08 17.32 -7.47
N ASP A 142 8.37 17.07 -7.24
CA ASP A 142 8.95 16.74 -5.93
C ASP A 142 8.75 17.89 -4.92
N GLN A 143 8.36 17.54 -3.70
CA GLN A 143 8.17 18.45 -2.56
C GLN A 143 9.06 18.08 -1.35
N GLY A 144 9.85 17.00 -1.44
CA GLY A 144 10.73 16.51 -0.37
C GLY A 144 10.07 15.56 0.62
N VAL A 145 10.72 15.35 1.77
CA VAL A 145 10.19 14.46 2.83
C VAL A 145 9.07 15.17 3.60
N ALA A 146 7.93 14.50 3.71
CA ALA A 146 6.77 14.98 4.47
C ALA A 146 6.75 14.42 5.90
N LEU A 147 6.97 13.12 6.08
CA LEU A 147 6.96 12.44 7.38
C LEU A 147 8.29 11.72 7.61
N GLU A 148 9.10 12.23 8.52
CA GLU A 148 10.37 11.64 8.96
C GLU A 148 10.17 10.55 10.03
N HIS A 149 11.26 9.88 10.45
CA HIS A 149 11.27 9.07 11.68
C HIS A 149 11.18 9.97 12.93
N ASP A 150 10.57 9.46 14.01
CA ASP A 150 10.47 10.15 15.30
C ASP A 150 10.58 9.18 16.49
N ASP A 151 10.19 9.63 17.70
CA ASP A 151 10.23 8.84 18.92
C ASP A 151 9.28 7.62 18.92
N LEU A 152 8.28 7.59 18.03
CA LEU A 152 7.42 6.43 17.74
C LEU A 152 7.96 5.55 16.60
N GLY A 153 9.13 5.87 16.06
CA GLY A 153 9.88 5.05 15.10
C GLY A 153 9.70 5.49 13.65
N GLN A 154 9.39 4.54 12.78
CA GLN A 154 9.24 4.78 11.34
C GLN A 154 7.84 5.28 11.01
N ALA A 155 7.70 6.01 9.90
CA ALA A 155 6.43 6.30 9.24
C ALA A 155 6.17 5.24 8.14
N MET A 156 5.68 4.07 8.55
CA MET A 156 5.26 2.99 7.64
C MET A 156 3.97 3.38 6.89
N SER A 157 3.50 2.49 6.01
CA SER A 157 2.55 2.84 4.95
C SER A 157 1.16 3.21 5.49
N GLY A 158 0.34 3.82 4.63
CA GLY A 158 -0.96 4.35 5.03
C GLY A 158 -1.51 5.40 4.07
N SER A 159 -2.54 6.12 4.49
CA SER A 159 -3.40 6.93 3.63
C SER A 159 -3.62 8.35 4.16
N ALA A 160 -4.33 9.20 3.42
CA ALA A 160 -4.65 10.54 3.85
C ALA A 160 -6.04 10.97 3.37
N VAL A 161 -6.65 11.91 4.11
CA VAL A 161 -8.00 12.43 3.87
C VAL A 161 -8.03 13.94 4.09
N VAL A 162 -8.98 14.62 3.43
CA VAL A 162 -9.30 16.02 3.71
C VAL A 162 -10.37 16.07 4.78
N ASP A 163 -10.03 16.59 5.97
CA ASP A 163 -10.96 16.85 7.07
C ASP A 163 -11.56 18.25 6.93
N ALA A 164 -12.36 18.46 5.88
CA ALA A 164 -12.90 19.77 5.52
C ALA A 164 -13.84 20.37 6.58
N ASP A 165 -14.53 19.53 7.35
CA ASP A 165 -15.44 19.95 8.43
C ASP A 165 -14.72 20.12 9.79
N ASN A 166 -13.41 19.86 9.85
CA ASN A 166 -12.62 19.82 11.09
C ASN A 166 -13.22 18.88 12.14
N ALA A 167 -13.61 17.67 11.73
CA ALA A 167 -14.13 16.62 12.61
C ALA A 167 -13.10 16.20 13.67
N SER A 168 -11.80 16.28 13.34
CA SER A 168 -10.68 16.02 14.25
C SER A 168 -10.43 17.12 15.27
N GLY A 169 -10.85 18.35 15.00
CA GLY A 169 -10.51 19.52 15.80
C GLY A 169 -9.04 19.97 15.69
N LEU A 170 -8.20 19.32 14.86
CA LEU A 170 -6.77 19.60 14.76
C LEU A 170 -6.43 20.85 13.93
N VAL A 171 -7.25 21.19 12.93
CA VAL A 171 -6.98 22.30 12.00
C VAL A 171 -8.19 23.21 11.90
N GLU A 172 -8.08 24.42 12.46
CA GLU A 172 -9.16 25.42 12.37
C GLU A 172 -9.45 25.77 10.90
N GLY A 173 -10.68 25.46 10.44
CA GLY A 173 -11.09 25.63 9.04
C GLY A 173 -10.91 24.40 8.15
N GLY A 174 -10.41 23.29 8.70
CA GLY A 174 -10.16 22.04 7.99
C GLY A 174 -8.74 21.94 7.42
N GLY A 175 -8.30 20.72 7.13
CA GLY A 175 -6.95 20.43 6.65
C GLY A 175 -6.80 19.00 6.15
N ILE A 176 -5.56 18.57 5.91
CA ILE A 176 -5.26 17.19 5.49
C ILE A 176 -4.76 16.41 6.70
N LEU A 177 -5.31 15.22 6.94
CA LEU A 177 -4.79 14.24 7.91
C LEU A 177 -4.19 13.05 7.17
N ALA A 178 -2.98 12.66 7.57
CA ALA A 178 -2.29 11.46 7.12
C ALA A 178 -2.30 10.41 8.25
N PHE A 179 -2.82 9.24 7.93
CA PHE A 179 -2.83 8.05 8.76
C PHE A 179 -1.70 7.14 8.31
N TYR A 180 -0.78 6.84 9.21
CA TYR A 180 0.44 6.09 8.92
C TYR A 180 0.70 5.09 10.04
N THR A 181 1.49 4.05 9.78
CA THR A 181 1.87 3.10 10.83
C THR A 181 3.17 3.52 11.52
N SER A 182 3.11 3.79 12.82
CA SER A 182 4.26 3.88 13.72
C SER A 182 4.72 2.49 14.19
N THR A 183 5.97 2.33 14.63
CA THR A 183 6.57 1.00 14.89
C THR A 183 7.11 0.75 16.31
N VAL A 184 7.27 1.79 17.13
CA VAL A 184 7.69 1.63 18.54
C VAL A 184 6.48 1.26 19.40
N GLY A 185 6.61 0.16 20.15
CA GLY A 185 5.51 -0.43 20.93
C GLY A 185 4.72 -1.50 20.17
N GLY A 186 5.05 -1.73 18.89
CA GLY A 186 4.29 -2.54 17.95
C GLY A 186 3.87 -1.68 16.76
N GLU A 187 3.54 -2.31 15.64
CA GLU A 187 2.96 -1.60 14.50
C GLU A 187 1.59 -1.08 14.88
N ALA A 188 1.34 0.22 14.75
CA ALA A 188 0.12 0.88 15.21
C ALA A 188 -0.20 2.12 14.36
N PRO A 189 -1.48 2.39 14.01
CA PRO A 189 -1.86 3.58 13.27
C PRO A 189 -1.72 4.85 14.14
N SER A 190 -1.13 5.87 13.54
CA SER A 190 -0.82 7.19 14.09
C SER A 190 -1.21 8.29 13.09
N VAL A 191 -1.31 9.54 13.53
CA VAL A 191 -1.87 10.66 12.76
C VAL A 191 -0.88 11.83 12.67
N ALA A 192 -0.61 12.26 11.44
CA ALA A 192 -0.05 13.58 11.16
C ALA A 192 -1.12 14.48 10.51
N TYR A 193 -1.02 15.78 10.71
CA TYR A 193 -1.94 16.76 10.11
C TYR A 193 -1.20 17.94 9.50
N SER A 194 -1.78 18.49 8.43
CA SER A 194 -1.29 19.65 7.68
C SER A 194 -2.37 20.71 7.53
N ALA A 195 -1.98 21.96 7.78
CA ALA A 195 -2.82 23.14 7.64
C ALA A 195 -2.49 23.98 6.39
N ASP A 196 -1.59 23.50 5.54
CA ASP A 196 -1.00 24.22 4.39
C ASP A 196 -0.96 23.37 3.11
N GLY A 197 -2.00 22.54 2.91
CA GLY A 197 -2.15 21.71 1.70
C GLY A 197 -1.12 20.58 1.59
N GLY A 198 -0.71 20.00 2.71
CA GLY A 198 0.25 18.90 2.76
C GLY A 198 1.72 19.34 2.62
N SER A 199 2.01 20.64 2.74
CA SER A 199 3.36 21.19 2.59
C SER A 199 4.21 21.01 3.85
N THR A 200 3.61 21.16 5.03
CA THR A 200 4.22 20.89 6.34
C THR A 200 3.28 20.08 7.22
N TRP A 201 3.86 19.30 8.13
CA TRP A 201 3.17 18.29 8.92
C TRP A 201 3.48 18.41 10.41
N GLN A 202 2.48 18.19 11.25
CA GLN A 202 2.57 18.07 12.70
C GLN A 202 2.06 16.70 13.12
N ARG A 203 2.73 16.03 14.06
CA ARG A 203 2.24 14.78 14.67
C ARG A 203 1.12 15.07 15.66
N TYR A 204 0.24 14.09 15.89
CA TYR A 204 -0.78 14.16 16.91
C TYR A 204 -0.21 13.72 18.27
N ASP A 205 -0.29 14.59 19.28
CA ASP A 205 0.23 14.32 20.64
C ASP A 205 -0.42 13.09 21.33
N GLY A 206 -1.56 12.60 20.81
CA GLY A 206 -2.25 11.42 21.32
C GLY A 206 -1.90 10.11 20.60
N ASP A 207 -0.92 10.10 19.70
CA ASP A 207 -0.52 8.91 18.95
C ASP A 207 0.07 7.78 19.84
N PRO A 208 -0.14 6.49 19.45
CA PRO A 208 -0.95 6.03 18.33
C PRO A 208 -2.45 6.07 18.62
N VAL A 209 -3.27 6.39 17.61
CA VAL A 209 -4.74 6.45 17.73
C VAL A 209 -5.41 5.09 17.96
N ILE A 210 -4.72 3.98 17.63
CA ILE A 210 -5.06 2.64 18.09
C ILE A 210 -3.78 1.96 18.58
N THR A 211 -3.69 1.66 19.87
CA THR A 211 -2.52 0.96 20.43
C THR A 211 -2.49 -0.50 20.02
N ASN A 212 -1.33 -1.00 19.57
CA ASN A 212 -1.13 -2.43 19.36
C ASN A 212 -1.05 -3.17 20.72
N ASP A 213 -1.95 -4.13 20.92
CA ASP A 213 -2.12 -4.94 22.13
C ASP A 213 -1.59 -6.39 21.98
N GLY A 214 -0.77 -6.63 20.96
CA GLY A 214 -0.20 -7.94 20.61
C GLY A 214 -0.61 -8.47 19.23
N ARG A 215 -1.17 -7.61 18.37
CA ARG A 215 -1.52 -7.91 16.98
C ARG A 215 -0.25 -8.04 16.12
N THR A 216 -0.26 -9.05 15.27
CA THR A 216 0.77 -9.28 14.23
C THR A 216 0.39 -8.48 12.99
N ASP A 217 1.38 -7.90 12.30
CA ASP A 217 1.22 -7.16 11.05
C ASP A 217 0.08 -6.11 11.07
N PHE A 218 0.03 -5.30 12.13
CA PHE A 218 -1.05 -4.32 12.36
C PHE A 218 -0.73 -2.98 11.70
N ARG A 219 -0.83 -2.95 10.37
CA ARG A 219 -0.29 -1.87 9.54
C ARG A 219 -1.13 -1.48 8.32
N ASP A 220 -0.72 -0.38 7.71
CA ASP A 220 -1.20 0.16 6.43
C ASP A 220 -2.66 0.69 6.47
N PRO A 221 -3.00 1.63 7.38
CA PRO A 221 -4.36 2.14 7.52
C PRO A 221 -4.84 2.92 6.27
N LYS A 222 -5.87 2.41 5.60
CA LYS A 222 -6.67 3.14 4.61
C LYS A 222 -7.90 3.74 5.28
N VAL A 223 -7.96 5.08 5.32
CA VAL A 223 -9.10 5.84 5.84
C VAL A 223 -9.93 6.43 4.70
N PHE A 224 -11.26 6.46 4.85
CA PHE A 224 -12.20 7.13 3.95
C PHE A 224 -13.49 7.52 4.69
N ARG A 225 -14.31 8.38 4.06
CA ARG A 225 -15.64 8.76 4.57
C ARG A 225 -16.70 7.82 3.99
N HIS A 226 -17.51 7.19 4.84
CA HIS A 226 -18.66 6.40 4.41
C HIS A 226 -19.95 7.21 4.51
N GLU A 227 -20.34 7.85 3.40
CA GLU A 227 -21.44 8.82 3.32
C GLU A 227 -22.77 8.29 3.92
N ASP A 228 -23.20 7.09 3.54
CA ASP A 228 -24.50 6.52 3.94
C ASP A 228 -24.63 6.30 5.46
N SER A 229 -23.51 6.16 6.18
CA SER A 229 -23.49 5.99 7.65
C SER A 229 -22.97 7.24 8.39
N GLY A 230 -22.46 8.24 7.67
CA GLY A 230 -21.85 9.46 8.20
C GLY A 230 -20.56 9.24 8.99
N ALA A 231 -19.99 8.03 8.99
CA ALA A 231 -18.79 7.69 9.75
C ALA A 231 -17.52 7.77 8.90
N TRP A 232 -16.40 8.07 9.56
CA TRP A 232 -15.08 7.74 9.04
C TRP A 232 -14.83 6.26 9.25
N VAL A 233 -14.23 5.61 8.26
CA VAL A 233 -13.89 4.18 8.28
C VAL A 233 -12.40 4.04 8.04
N MET A 234 -11.75 3.21 8.84
CA MET A 234 -10.39 2.75 8.64
C MET A 234 -10.44 1.25 8.34
N VAL A 235 -9.77 0.82 7.27
CA VAL A 235 -9.41 -0.58 7.06
C VAL A 235 -7.90 -0.72 7.25
N ILE A 236 -7.46 -1.74 7.99
CA ILE A 236 -6.06 -1.93 8.37
C ILE A 236 -5.76 -3.44 8.40
N SER A 237 -4.55 -3.85 8.00
CA SER A 237 -4.14 -5.24 8.10
C SER A 237 -3.97 -5.67 9.56
N ALA A 238 -4.17 -6.95 9.84
CA ALA A 238 -3.88 -7.59 11.12
C ALA A 238 -3.43 -9.05 10.92
N GLY A 239 -2.37 -9.25 10.14
CA GLY A 239 -1.79 -10.58 9.86
C GLY A 239 -2.46 -11.29 8.69
N ASP A 240 -3.54 -12.01 8.98
CA ASP A 240 -4.29 -12.85 8.01
C ASP A 240 -5.69 -12.31 7.69
N HIS A 241 -6.00 -11.09 8.12
CA HIS A 241 -7.28 -10.44 7.85
C HIS A 241 -7.13 -8.92 7.86
N VAL A 242 -8.21 -8.25 7.46
CA VAL A 242 -8.40 -6.80 7.58
C VAL A 242 -9.35 -6.54 8.74
N GLU A 243 -8.95 -5.70 9.69
CA GLU A 243 -9.85 -5.12 10.68
C GLU A 243 -10.52 -3.86 10.10
N ILE A 244 -11.81 -3.69 10.38
CA ILE A 244 -12.58 -2.49 10.05
C ILE A 244 -12.85 -1.73 11.35
N HIS A 245 -12.39 -0.48 11.41
CA HIS A 245 -12.63 0.44 12.53
C HIS A 245 -13.46 1.63 12.07
N ARG A 246 -14.23 2.21 12.99
CA ARG A 246 -15.10 3.38 12.74
C ARG A 246 -14.75 4.52 13.67
N SER A 247 -14.91 5.74 13.18
CA SER A 247 -14.74 6.97 13.96
C SER A 247 -15.76 8.05 13.56
N THR A 248 -16.03 8.98 14.47
CA THR A 248 -16.75 10.24 14.19
C THR A 248 -15.83 11.46 14.21
N ASP A 249 -14.63 11.33 14.75
CA ASP A 249 -13.69 12.42 15.07
C ASP A 249 -12.27 12.19 14.52
N LEU A 250 -12.06 11.17 13.68
CA LEU A 250 -10.76 10.79 13.08
C LEU A 250 -9.65 10.38 14.08
N LEU A 251 -9.89 10.49 15.39
CA LEU A 251 -8.88 10.32 16.45
C LEU A 251 -9.25 9.19 17.42
N THR A 252 -10.54 9.02 17.71
CA THR A 252 -11.08 7.93 18.52
C THR A 252 -11.67 6.89 17.58
N TRP A 253 -11.16 5.65 17.65
CA TRP A 253 -11.58 4.57 16.77
C TRP A 253 -12.19 3.39 17.55
N GLU A 254 -13.32 2.90 17.07
CA GLU A 254 -14.01 1.71 17.58
C GLU A 254 -13.91 0.57 16.55
N HIS A 255 -13.44 -0.60 17.00
CA HIS A 255 -13.46 -1.82 16.20
C HIS A 255 -14.90 -2.20 15.84
N ALA A 256 -15.14 -2.50 14.56
CA ALA A 256 -16.47 -2.65 14.00
C ALA A 256 -16.73 -4.07 13.43
N SER A 257 -15.79 -4.62 12.66
CA SER A 257 -15.81 -6.02 12.20
C SER A 257 -14.45 -6.44 11.62
N ASP A 258 -14.33 -7.73 11.28
CA ASP A 258 -13.15 -8.33 10.65
C ASP A 258 -13.55 -9.00 9.34
N VAL A 259 -12.64 -9.02 8.35
CA VAL A 259 -12.82 -9.80 7.12
C VAL A 259 -11.48 -10.27 6.55
N GLY A 260 -11.42 -11.54 6.16
CA GLY A 260 -10.26 -12.11 5.46
C GLY A 260 -9.88 -13.53 5.89
N ALA A 261 -9.83 -13.81 7.19
CA ALA A 261 -9.19 -15.04 7.72
C ALA A 261 -9.66 -16.39 7.12
N ASP A 262 -10.90 -16.48 6.62
CA ASP A 262 -11.47 -17.67 5.96
C ASP A 262 -11.62 -17.53 4.43
N VAL A 263 -11.26 -16.39 3.81
CA VAL A 263 -11.51 -16.04 2.40
C VAL A 263 -10.36 -15.27 1.74
N GLY A 264 -9.97 -15.66 0.53
CA GLY A 264 -8.84 -15.02 -0.17
C GLY A 264 -7.54 -15.83 -0.10
N LEU A 265 -6.50 -15.30 -0.75
CA LEU A 265 -5.16 -15.89 -0.83
C LEU A 265 -4.35 -15.56 0.41
N HIS A 266 -3.78 -16.57 1.05
CA HIS A 266 -2.98 -16.46 2.29
C HIS A 266 -1.58 -17.07 2.13
N SER A 267 -0.98 -16.91 0.93
CA SER A 267 0.36 -17.44 0.64
C SER A 267 1.48 -16.65 1.34
N ALA A 268 1.18 -15.42 1.77
CA ALA A 268 2.00 -14.57 2.64
C ALA A 268 1.10 -13.63 3.46
N VAL A 269 1.72 -12.70 4.18
CA VAL A 269 1.07 -11.62 4.94
C VAL A 269 0.16 -10.76 4.06
N TRP A 270 -0.92 -10.25 4.67
CA TRP A 270 -1.85 -9.29 4.08
C TRP A 270 -1.42 -7.86 4.40
N GLU A 271 -1.30 -7.02 3.38
CA GLU A 271 -0.71 -5.66 3.45
C GLU A 271 -1.52 -4.68 2.59
N CYS A 272 -1.42 -3.39 2.88
CA CYS A 272 -2.03 -2.30 2.11
C CYS A 272 -3.51 -2.55 1.69
N PRO A 273 -4.45 -2.74 2.63
CA PRO A 273 -5.85 -2.91 2.31
C PRO A 273 -6.46 -1.61 1.75
N ASP A 274 -7.39 -1.73 0.80
CA ASP A 274 -8.14 -0.59 0.27
C ASP A 274 -9.60 -0.98 0.02
N LEU A 275 -10.55 -0.17 0.50
CA LEU A 275 -11.98 -0.45 0.47
C LEU A 275 -12.74 0.72 -0.15
N PHE A 276 -13.36 0.50 -1.31
CA PHE A 276 -14.09 1.57 -2.03
C PHE A 276 -15.29 1.05 -2.82
N PRO A 277 -16.29 1.90 -3.08
CA PRO A 277 -17.42 1.57 -3.92
C PRO A 277 -17.09 1.72 -5.41
N LEU A 278 -17.71 0.87 -6.23
CA LEU A 278 -17.74 0.95 -7.69
C LEU A 278 -19.19 0.75 -8.18
N GLU A 279 -19.55 1.34 -9.31
CA GLU A 279 -20.82 1.07 -10.00
C GLU A 279 -20.64 -0.10 -10.97
N ASP A 280 -21.47 -1.14 -10.87
CA ASP A 280 -21.48 -2.25 -11.80
C ASP A 280 -22.21 -1.88 -13.12
N PRO A 281 -22.10 -2.67 -14.21
CA PRO A 281 -22.76 -2.36 -15.48
C PRO A 281 -24.29 -2.30 -15.46
N SER A 282 -24.95 -2.63 -14.34
CA SER A 282 -26.39 -2.47 -14.13
C SER A 282 -26.77 -1.16 -13.44
N GLY A 283 -25.79 -0.36 -12.99
CA GLY A 283 -25.98 0.84 -12.21
C GLY A 283 -26.10 0.58 -10.69
N ALA A 284 -25.70 -0.60 -10.22
CA ALA A 284 -25.74 -0.94 -8.80
C ALA A 284 -24.36 -0.77 -8.17
N THR A 285 -24.31 -0.14 -7.00
CA THR A 285 -23.08 -0.07 -6.19
C THR A 285 -22.67 -1.47 -5.73
N ARG A 286 -21.39 -1.78 -5.87
CA ARG A 286 -20.67 -2.87 -5.21
C ARG A 286 -19.48 -2.28 -4.48
N TRP A 287 -19.02 -2.96 -3.45
CA TRP A 287 -17.77 -2.63 -2.77
C TRP A 287 -16.67 -3.60 -3.19
N LEU A 288 -15.47 -3.07 -3.38
CA LEU A 288 -14.25 -3.82 -3.62
C LEU A 288 -13.35 -3.65 -2.40
N LEU A 289 -12.97 -4.77 -1.77
CA LEU A 289 -11.89 -4.83 -0.80
C LEU A 289 -10.65 -5.38 -1.49
N HIS A 290 -9.63 -4.55 -1.67
CA HIS A 290 -8.30 -4.96 -2.11
C HIS A 290 -7.44 -5.31 -0.90
N VAL A 291 -6.54 -6.27 -1.10
CA VAL A 291 -5.41 -6.53 -0.20
C VAL A 291 -4.19 -6.90 -1.06
N SER A 292 -3.02 -6.35 -0.72
CA SER A 292 -1.74 -6.78 -1.26
C SER A 292 -1.21 -7.97 -0.47
N VAL A 293 -0.56 -8.92 -1.14
CA VAL A 293 -0.04 -10.15 -0.53
C VAL A 293 1.47 -10.19 -0.72
N GLY A 294 2.20 -10.32 0.40
CA GLY A 294 3.67 -10.33 0.43
C GLY A 294 4.30 -11.43 -0.44
N ALA A 295 5.62 -11.38 -0.62
CA ALA A 295 6.31 -12.33 -1.50
C ALA A 295 6.30 -13.78 -0.98
N SER A 296 5.96 -14.74 -1.85
CA SER A 296 5.92 -16.17 -1.52
C SER A 296 6.46 -17.06 -2.65
N GLU A 297 6.85 -18.30 -2.32
CA GLU A 297 7.20 -19.34 -3.32
C GLU A 297 6.00 -19.75 -4.19
N GLU A 298 4.75 -19.52 -3.74
CA GLU A 298 3.52 -19.89 -4.46
C GLU A 298 3.13 -18.86 -5.53
N THR A 299 3.42 -17.59 -5.28
CA THR A 299 3.08 -16.44 -6.14
C THR A 299 4.29 -15.91 -6.94
N GLU A 300 5.43 -16.59 -6.86
CA GLU A 300 6.74 -16.24 -7.47
C GLU A 300 7.25 -14.82 -7.11
N GLY A 301 6.64 -14.20 -6.10
CA GLY A 301 6.87 -12.82 -5.66
C GLY A 301 5.65 -12.26 -4.95
N SER A 302 5.65 -10.96 -4.66
CA SER A 302 4.49 -10.27 -4.11
C SER A 302 3.37 -10.15 -5.16
N THR A 303 2.12 -10.03 -4.75
CA THR A 303 0.97 -9.94 -5.65
C THR A 303 -0.18 -9.14 -5.01
N ALA A 304 -1.32 -9.05 -5.70
CA ALA A 304 -2.47 -8.25 -5.30
C ALA A 304 -3.77 -9.04 -5.54
N GLN A 305 -4.67 -9.04 -4.56
CA GLN A 305 -5.99 -9.66 -4.68
C GLN A 305 -7.12 -8.67 -4.37
N HIS A 306 -8.35 -9.03 -4.73
CA HIS A 306 -9.53 -8.33 -4.27
C HIS A 306 -10.71 -9.29 -4.02
N LEU A 307 -11.62 -8.83 -3.18
CA LEU A 307 -12.93 -9.42 -2.93
C LEU A 307 -13.99 -8.42 -3.38
N LEU A 308 -15.04 -8.91 -4.04
CA LEU A 308 -16.23 -8.12 -4.37
C LEU A 308 -17.34 -8.44 -3.38
N GLY A 309 -18.08 -7.42 -2.94
CA GLY A 309 -19.09 -7.55 -1.90
C GLY A 309 -19.98 -6.34 -1.76
N ASP A 310 -20.68 -6.28 -0.63
CA ASP A 310 -21.41 -5.10 -0.15
C ASP A 310 -20.81 -4.64 1.19
N PHE A 311 -20.89 -3.35 1.49
CA PHE A 311 -20.46 -2.75 2.75
C PHE A 311 -21.57 -1.85 3.30
N ASP A 312 -21.87 -1.96 4.59
CA ASP A 312 -22.93 -1.20 5.27
C ASP A 312 -22.38 -0.06 6.17
N GLY A 313 -21.07 0.19 6.10
CA GLY A 313 -20.35 1.10 6.99
C GLY A 313 -19.78 0.44 8.25
N THR A 314 -20.09 -0.85 8.52
CA THR A 314 -19.54 -1.66 9.63
C THR A 314 -18.87 -2.93 9.11
N THR A 315 -19.54 -3.68 8.24
CA THR A 315 -19.14 -5.03 7.81
C THR A 315 -19.10 -5.14 6.30
N PHE A 316 -17.95 -5.57 5.77
CA PHE A 316 -17.83 -5.97 4.37
C PHE A 316 -18.29 -7.43 4.22
N THR A 317 -19.28 -7.66 3.37
CA THR A 317 -19.83 -8.99 3.09
C THR A 317 -19.44 -9.42 1.67
N PRO A 318 -18.48 -10.35 1.50
CA PRO A 318 -18.12 -10.87 0.18
C PRO A 318 -19.32 -11.52 -0.53
N SER A 319 -19.49 -11.23 -1.82
CA SER A 319 -20.52 -11.84 -2.68
C SER A 319 -20.24 -13.33 -2.95
N ASP A 320 -18.96 -13.70 -3.01
CA ASP A 320 -18.48 -15.08 -3.03
C ASP A 320 -17.06 -15.16 -2.42
N THR A 321 -16.50 -16.36 -2.36
CA THR A 321 -15.20 -16.65 -1.71
C THR A 321 -14.08 -16.98 -2.71
N THR A 322 -14.24 -16.61 -3.98
CA THR A 322 -13.26 -16.87 -5.03
C THR A 322 -12.13 -15.84 -4.94
N VAL A 323 -10.89 -16.31 -4.87
CA VAL A 323 -9.72 -15.44 -5.01
C VAL A 323 -9.75 -14.78 -6.39
N GLN A 324 -9.87 -13.45 -6.44
CA GLN A 324 -9.65 -12.67 -7.65
C GLN A 324 -8.31 -11.96 -7.54
N VAL A 325 -7.41 -12.22 -8.49
CA VAL A 325 -6.15 -11.47 -8.60
C VAL A 325 -6.45 -10.11 -9.23
N THR A 326 -5.88 -9.04 -8.67
CA THR A 326 -6.14 -7.65 -9.09
C THR A 326 -5.44 -7.30 -10.41
N ASP A 327 -4.18 -7.68 -10.56
CA ASP A 327 -3.43 -7.56 -11.81
C ASP A 327 -2.65 -8.87 -12.06
N ALA A 328 -2.65 -9.34 -13.30
CA ALA A 328 -2.02 -10.61 -13.68
C ALA A 328 -0.50 -10.49 -13.95
N GLY A 329 0.05 -9.28 -13.88
CA GLY A 329 1.48 -9.02 -13.91
C GLY A 329 2.17 -9.25 -12.58
N GLN A 330 3.51 -9.31 -12.61
CA GLN A 330 4.32 -9.52 -11.41
C GLN A 330 4.59 -8.21 -10.64
N ASP A 331 4.53 -7.06 -11.31
CA ASP A 331 4.98 -5.77 -10.79
C ASP A 331 3.79 -4.82 -10.51
N PHE A 332 2.85 -5.27 -9.67
CA PHE A 332 1.71 -4.48 -9.19
C PHE A 332 1.43 -4.82 -7.73
N TYR A 333 1.81 -3.93 -6.82
CA TYR A 333 1.76 -4.16 -5.37
C TYR A 333 1.47 -2.87 -4.59
N ALA A 334 0.98 -3.00 -3.35
CA ALA A 334 0.62 -1.89 -2.47
C ALA A 334 -0.32 -0.87 -3.14
N ALA A 335 -1.38 -1.37 -3.78
CA ALA A 335 -2.28 -0.50 -4.54
C ALA A 335 -3.18 0.31 -3.61
N GLN A 336 -3.05 1.64 -3.65
CA GLN A 336 -3.90 2.56 -2.89
C GLN A 336 -4.67 3.48 -3.84
N SER A 337 -5.89 3.85 -3.44
CA SER A 337 -6.75 4.74 -4.21
C SER A 337 -6.84 6.15 -3.67
N PHE A 338 -6.99 7.10 -4.59
CA PHE A 338 -7.08 8.52 -4.29
C PHE A 338 -8.40 8.87 -3.60
N GLU A 339 -8.30 9.52 -2.45
CA GLU A 339 -9.41 10.16 -1.76
C GLU A 339 -9.75 11.55 -2.31
N ASN A 340 -10.93 12.04 -1.92
CA ASN A 340 -11.48 13.34 -2.32
C ASN A 340 -11.63 13.54 -3.85
N LEU A 341 -11.92 12.45 -4.57
CA LEU A 341 -12.29 12.48 -5.99
C LEU A 341 -13.79 12.22 -6.20
N SER A 342 -14.43 13.08 -6.99
CA SER A 342 -15.85 12.94 -7.33
C SER A 342 -16.07 12.18 -8.65
N GLY A 343 -17.05 11.29 -8.67
CA GLY A 343 -17.54 10.63 -9.89
C GLY A 343 -16.60 9.61 -10.54
N ARG A 344 -15.43 9.33 -9.94
CA ARG A 344 -14.52 8.25 -10.34
C ARG A 344 -13.64 7.83 -9.17
N ARG A 345 -13.23 6.56 -9.17
CA ARG A 345 -12.13 6.05 -8.34
C ARG A 345 -10.86 6.00 -9.22
N VAL A 346 -9.73 6.40 -8.66
CA VAL A 346 -8.41 6.35 -9.33
C VAL A 346 -7.47 5.56 -8.43
N TRP A 347 -6.68 4.67 -9.02
CA TRP A 347 -5.84 3.72 -8.31
C TRP A 347 -4.39 3.84 -8.78
N MET A 348 -3.45 3.69 -7.86
CA MET A 348 -2.01 3.67 -8.13
C MET A 348 -1.36 2.59 -7.28
N ALA A 349 -0.36 1.90 -7.84
CA ALA A 349 0.38 0.83 -7.19
C ALA A 349 1.89 1.08 -7.35
N TRP A 350 2.69 0.49 -6.47
CA TRP A 350 4.12 0.36 -6.69
C TRP A 350 4.37 -0.64 -7.83
N ALA A 351 5.03 -0.18 -8.89
CA ALA A 351 5.37 -0.96 -10.07
C ALA A 351 6.66 -1.77 -9.85
N GLY A 352 6.64 -2.65 -8.85
CA GLY A 352 7.77 -3.49 -8.46
C GLY A 352 7.33 -4.76 -7.73
N ASN A 353 8.30 -5.59 -7.33
CA ASN A 353 8.04 -6.84 -6.63
C ASN A 353 9.06 -7.10 -5.50
N TRP A 354 8.59 -7.56 -4.35
CA TRP A 354 9.45 -7.89 -3.20
C TRP A 354 10.40 -9.09 -3.40
N SER A 355 10.27 -9.85 -4.50
CA SER A 355 11.28 -10.83 -4.94
C SER A 355 12.58 -10.18 -5.46
N TYR A 356 12.55 -8.93 -5.92
CA TYR A 356 13.67 -8.23 -6.57
C TYR A 356 13.57 -6.69 -6.45
N PRO A 357 13.22 -6.14 -5.27
CA PRO A 357 12.65 -4.78 -5.13
C PRO A 357 13.52 -3.67 -5.69
N TYR A 358 14.85 -3.83 -5.63
CA TYR A 358 15.85 -2.84 -6.03
C TYR A 358 16.96 -3.43 -6.92
N ASP A 359 16.73 -4.63 -7.50
CA ASP A 359 17.70 -5.32 -8.37
C ASP A 359 17.62 -4.86 -9.84
N LEU A 360 16.66 -3.99 -10.18
CA LEU A 360 16.48 -3.47 -11.53
C LEU A 360 17.63 -2.51 -11.91
N PRO A 361 18.13 -2.54 -13.17
CA PRO A 361 19.27 -1.75 -13.61
C PRO A 361 18.88 -0.29 -13.91
N THR A 362 18.37 0.42 -12.91
CA THR A 362 17.80 1.78 -13.00
C THR A 362 18.51 2.81 -12.12
N GLY A 363 19.64 2.43 -11.49
CA GLY A 363 20.46 3.31 -10.66
C GLY A 363 21.82 3.64 -11.27
N ASP A 364 22.41 4.77 -10.82
CA ASP A 364 23.83 5.12 -10.92
C ASP A 364 24.64 4.54 -9.74
#